data_AF-A0A851ECB8-F1
#
_entry.id   AF-A0A851ECB8-F1
#
_cell.length_a   1.000
_cell.length_b   1.000
_cell.length_c   1.000
_cell.angle_alpha   90.00
_cell.angle_beta   90.00
_cell.angle_gamma   90.00
#
_symmetry.space_group_name_H-M   'P 1'
#
loop_
_entity.id
_entity.type
_entity.pdbx_description
1 polymer ?
#
loop_
_entity_poly.entity_id
_entity_poly.type
_entity_poly.pdbx_seq_one_letter_code
_entity_poly.pdbx_strand_id
1 'polypeptide(L)'
;WGWPSCPRPLDSCQPGAAFYEGHFLKVLFDRMGRILDQPYSLNLQVTSVLSHLAAFPHPHLHEYLLDPYLNLAPGCRSLFSVLVRVIGDLMQRLQRVPQARAKLLLVRRQLLGLVPGEQMDHTVLFKGVVVLEEFCKELAAIALVK
;
A
#
# COMPACT_ATOMS: atom_id res chain seq x y z
N TRP A 1 9.06 -4.62 -28.28
CA TRP A 1 9.26 -5.05 -26.87
C TRP A 1 9.26 -6.56 -26.84
N GLY A 2 10.40 -7.20 -26.59
CA GLY A 2 10.59 -8.66 -26.66
C GLY A 2 9.97 -9.42 -25.49
N TRP A 3 8.68 -9.19 -25.24
CA TRP A 3 7.94 -9.94 -24.24
C TRP A 3 7.81 -11.40 -24.70
N PRO A 4 8.12 -12.37 -23.82
CA PRO A 4 8.03 -13.77 -24.19
C PRO A 4 6.58 -14.16 -24.51
N SER A 5 6.38 -14.90 -25.59
CA SER A 5 5.07 -15.33 -26.09
C SER A 5 4.37 -16.32 -25.15
N CYS A 6 5.13 -16.94 -24.24
CA CYS A 6 4.65 -17.89 -23.24
C CYS A 6 5.41 -17.66 -21.92
N PRO A 7 4.81 -18.00 -20.76
CA PRO A 7 5.52 -18.02 -19.49
C PRO A 7 6.78 -18.88 -19.60
N ARG A 8 7.90 -18.40 -19.03
CA ARG A 8 9.07 -19.27 -18.88
C ARG A 8 8.69 -20.43 -17.95
N PRO A 9 9.16 -21.66 -18.23
CA PRO A 9 9.05 -22.76 -17.28
C PRO A 9 9.57 -22.30 -15.91
N LEU A 10 8.90 -22.70 -14.84
CA LEU A 10 9.37 -22.43 -13.49
C LEU A 10 10.74 -23.10 -13.33
N ASP A 11 11.79 -22.29 -13.18
CA ASP A 11 13.11 -22.81 -12.83
C ASP A 11 13.01 -23.56 -11.50
N SER A 12 13.83 -24.61 -11.33
CA SER A 12 13.94 -25.31 -10.06
C SER A 12 14.27 -24.32 -8.95
N CYS A 13 13.40 -24.20 -7.95
CA CYS A 13 13.57 -23.30 -6.82
C CYS A 13 14.92 -23.60 -6.14
N GLN A 14 15.86 -22.66 -6.18
CA GLN A 14 17.17 -22.84 -5.54
C GLN A 14 16.99 -22.75 -4.01
N PRO A 15 17.24 -23.84 -3.26
CA PRO A 15 17.15 -23.81 -1.81
C PRO A 15 18.21 -22.83 -1.28
N GLY A 16 17.78 -21.73 -0.66
CA GLY A 16 18.66 -20.71 -0.07
C GLY A 16 18.77 -19.39 -0.84
N ALA A 17 18.19 -19.29 -2.04
CA ALA A 17 18.04 -17.98 -2.68
C ALA A 17 17.01 -17.14 -1.92
N ALA A 18 17.33 -15.87 -1.66
CA ALA A 18 16.37 -14.94 -1.07
C ALA A 18 15.16 -14.79 -2.00
N PHE A 19 13.96 -14.78 -1.43
CA PHE A 19 12.74 -14.57 -2.20
C PHE A 19 12.81 -13.25 -2.97
N TYR A 20 12.46 -13.32 -4.25
CA TYR A 20 12.42 -12.17 -5.13
C TYR A 20 11.00 -11.95 -5.63
N GLU A 21 10.32 -10.97 -5.06
CA GLU A 21 8.95 -10.55 -5.43
C GLU A 21 8.85 -9.95 -6.84
N GLY A 22 9.97 -9.73 -7.53
CA GLY A 22 10.01 -9.07 -8.83
C GLY A 22 10.11 -7.55 -8.70
N HIS A 23 10.70 -6.90 -9.72
CA HIS A 23 10.94 -5.46 -9.70
C HIS A 23 9.64 -4.64 -9.60
N PHE A 24 8.58 -5.10 -10.25
CA PHE A 24 7.29 -4.42 -10.26
C PHE A 24 6.66 -4.35 -8.86
N LEU A 25 6.50 -5.50 -8.19
CA LEU A 25 5.95 -5.55 -6.83
C LEU A 25 6.88 -4.87 -5.83
N LYS A 26 8.20 -4.98 -6.02
CA LYS A 26 9.18 -4.26 -5.19
C LYS A 26 8.95 -2.76 -5.20
N VAL A 27 8.80 -2.17 -6.39
CA VAL A 27 8.54 -0.73 -6.51
C VAL A 27 7.21 -0.37 -5.84
N LEU A 28 6.14 -1.14 -6.07
CA LEU A 28 4.84 -0.85 -5.46
C LEU A 28 4.89 -0.90 -3.93
N PHE A 29 5.54 -1.91 -3.35
CA PHE A 29 5.68 -2.06 -1.90
C PHE A 29 6.61 -1.02 -1.28
N ASP A 30 7.69 -0.63 -1.97
CA ASP A 30 8.56 0.47 -1.55
C ASP A 30 7.82 1.80 -1.52
N ARG A 31 6.91 2.03 -2.48
CA ARG A 31 6.06 3.22 -2.50
C ARG A 31 4.99 3.15 -1.42
N MET A 32 4.30 2.02 -1.30
CA MET A 32 3.28 1.81 -0.27
C MET A 32 3.84 1.99 1.15
N GLY A 33 5.05 1.49 1.40
CA GLY A 33 5.75 1.67 2.67
C GLY A 33 6.11 3.13 3.01
N ARG A 34 6.01 4.05 2.05
CA ARG A 34 6.29 5.48 2.20
C ARG A 34 5.05 6.35 1.92
N ILE A 35 3.84 5.76 1.96
CA ILE A 35 2.58 6.45 1.68
C ILE A 35 2.36 7.70 2.55
N LEU A 36 2.95 7.75 3.75
CA LEU A 36 2.87 8.88 4.69
C LEU A 36 3.83 10.04 4.34
N ASP A 37 4.77 9.81 3.44
CA ASP A 37 5.87 10.72 3.10
C ASP A 37 5.89 11.11 1.61
N GLN A 38 4.84 10.74 0.87
CA GLN A 38 4.77 10.88 -0.58
C GLN A 38 3.65 11.83 -1.03
N PRO A 39 3.78 12.44 -2.23
CA PRO A 39 2.72 13.28 -2.79
C PRO A 39 1.41 12.51 -2.92
N TYR A 40 0.31 13.19 -2.59
CA TYR A 40 -1.05 12.62 -2.67
C TYR A 40 -1.35 11.98 -4.03
N SER A 41 -0.98 12.64 -5.13
CA SER A 41 -1.19 12.13 -6.49
C SER A 41 -0.43 10.84 -6.77
N LEU A 42 0.78 10.68 -6.23
CA LEU A 42 1.55 9.44 -6.35
C LEU A 42 0.87 8.32 -5.56
N ASN A 43 0.42 8.60 -4.34
CA ASN A 43 -0.27 7.62 -3.52
C ASN A 43 -1.53 7.10 -4.22
N LEU A 44 -2.34 7.97 -4.82
CA LEU A 44 -3.53 7.57 -5.58
C LEU A 44 -3.19 6.60 -6.72
N GLN A 45 -2.08 6.81 -7.43
CA GLN A 45 -1.67 5.91 -8.51
C GLN A 45 -1.20 4.56 -7.96
N VAL A 46 -0.39 4.56 -6.90
CA VAL A 46 0.13 3.34 -6.27
C VAL A 46 -1.01 2.49 -5.72
N THR A 47 -1.96 3.11 -5.02
CA THR A 47 -3.13 2.40 -4.48
C THR A 47 -4.02 1.89 -5.60
N SER A 48 -4.25 2.68 -6.66
CA SER A 48 -5.01 2.22 -7.82
C SER A 48 -4.40 0.98 -8.47
N VAL A 49 -3.08 0.94 -8.70
CA VAL A 49 -2.41 -0.23 -9.27
C VAL A 49 -2.51 -1.44 -8.33
N LEU A 50 -2.29 -1.25 -7.03
CA LEU A 50 -2.41 -2.34 -6.05
C LEU A 50 -3.85 -2.88 -5.96
N SER A 51 -4.87 -2.02 -6.01
CA SER A 51 -6.28 -2.44 -6.03
C SER A 51 -6.59 -3.27 -7.27
N HIS A 52 -6.09 -2.88 -8.46
CA HIS A 52 -6.26 -3.68 -9.67
C HIS A 52 -5.57 -5.05 -9.57
N LEU A 53 -4.38 -5.12 -8.97
CA LEU A 53 -3.68 -6.39 -8.74
C LEU A 53 -4.43 -7.29 -7.74
N ALA A 54 -4.96 -6.71 -6.66
CA ALA A 54 -5.76 -7.45 -5.69
C ALA A 54 -7.07 -7.98 -6.30
N ALA A 55 -7.69 -7.22 -7.20
CA ALA A 55 -8.87 -7.61 -7.94
C ALA A 55 -8.58 -8.67 -9.02
N PHE A 56 -7.35 -8.80 -9.50
CA PHE A 56 -6.98 -9.77 -10.53
C PHE A 56 -7.26 -11.23 -10.09
N PRO A 57 -7.89 -12.07 -10.93
CA PRO A 57 -8.31 -13.43 -10.56
C PRO A 57 -7.13 -14.42 -10.64
N HIS A 58 -6.17 -14.30 -9.73
CA HIS A 58 -5.04 -15.23 -9.63
C HIS A 58 -4.77 -15.64 -8.17
N PRO A 59 -4.85 -16.94 -7.82
CA PRO A 59 -4.86 -17.41 -6.44
C PRO A 59 -3.59 -17.02 -5.67
N HIS A 60 -2.40 -17.26 -6.22
CA HIS A 60 -1.15 -16.91 -5.53
C HIS A 60 -0.94 -15.39 -5.37
N LEU A 61 -1.53 -14.58 -6.25
CA LEU A 61 -1.42 -13.12 -6.14
C LEU A 61 -2.37 -12.61 -5.05
N HIS A 62 -3.55 -13.22 -4.97
CA HIS A 62 -4.52 -12.95 -3.92
C HIS A 62 -3.93 -13.26 -2.55
N GLU A 63 -3.38 -14.46 -2.35
CA GLU A 63 -2.70 -14.83 -1.10
C GLU A 63 -1.58 -13.84 -0.75
N TYR A 64 -0.70 -13.53 -1.71
CA TYR A 64 0.44 -12.65 -1.47
C TYR A 64 0.07 -11.19 -1.13
N LEU A 65 -1.10 -10.72 -1.57
CA LEU A 65 -1.57 -9.36 -1.33
C LEU A 65 -2.54 -9.25 -0.15
N LEU A 66 -3.41 -10.24 0.06
CA LEU A 66 -4.59 -10.11 0.91
C LEU A 66 -4.64 -11.09 2.09
N ASP A 67 -3.89 -12.19 2.08
CA ASP A 67 -3.91 -13.16 3.19
C ASP A 67 -3.02 -12.68 4.36
N PRO A 68 -3.61 -12.33 5.53
CA PRO A 68 -2.84 -11.91 6.70
C PRO A 68 -2.14 -13.08 7.41
N TYR A 69 -2.48 -14.33 7.08
CA TYR A 69 -1.94 -15.54 7.69
C TYR A 69 -0.87 -16.22 6.83
N LEU A 70 -0.49 -15.61 5.72
CA LEU A 70 0.56 -16.13 4.83
C LEU A 70 1.89 -16.25 5.59
N ASN A 71 2.41 -17.47 5.67
CA ASN A 71 3.70 -17.75 6.29
C ASN A 71 4.85 -17.31 5.37
N LEU A 72 5.43 -16.16 5.67
CA LEU A 72 6.56 -15.60 4.93
C LEU A 72 7.89 -16.12 5.48
N ALA A 73 8.82 -16.45 4.59
CA ALA A 73 10.20 -16.68 4.98
C ALA A 73 10.85 -15.39 5.54
N PRO A 74 11.87 -15.50 6.41
CA PRO A 74 12.54 -14.32 6.97
C PRO A 74 13.01 -13.33 5.89
N GLY A 75 12.77 -12.04 6.12
CA GLY A 75 13.14 -10.97 5.19
C GLY A 75 12.18 -10.80 4.00
N CYS A 76 11.19 -11.68 3.83
CA CYS A 76 10.14 -11.50 2.83
C CYS A 76 9.06 -10.54 3.36
N ARG A 77 8.36 -9.88 2.43
CA ARG A 77 7.21 -9.04 2.72
C ARG A 77 6.02 -9.46 1.88
N SER A 78 4.83 -9.24 2.42
CA SER A 78 3.54 -9.20 1.71
C SER A 78 2.97 -7.79 1.79
N LEU A 79 1.94 -7.48 0.99
CA LEU A 79 1.24 -6.21 1.11
C LEU A 79 0.70 -6.01 2.54
N PHE A 80 0.15 -7.06 3.16
CA PHE A 80 -0.29 -7.03 4.56
C PHE A 80 0.85 -6.62 5.51
N SER A 81 2.03 -7.23 5.40
CA SER A 81 3.18 -6.87 6.25
C SER A 81 3.65 -5.42 6.05
N VAL A 82 3.55 -4.90 4.82
CA VAL A 82 3.86 -3.50 4.49
C VAL A 82 2.86 -2.57 5.17
N LEU A 83 1.56 -2.88 5.08
CA LEU A 83 0.49 -2.12 5.71
C LEU A 83 0.63 -2.08 7.24
N VAL A 84 0.91 -3.21 7.88
CA VAL A 84 1.14 -3.29 9.33
C VAL A 84 2.30 -2.39 9.75
N ARG A 85 3.41 -2.39 8.99
CA ARG A 85 4.55 -1.51 9.25
C ARG A 85 4.20 -0.03 9.10
N VAL A 86 3.43 0.33 8.07
CA VAL A 86 2.94 1.70 7.85
C VAL A 86 2.02 2.15 8.99
N ILE A 87 1.11 1.29 9.45
CA ILE A 87 0.22 1.59 10.59
C ILE A 87 1.04 1.80 11.86
N GLY A 88 2.05 0.96 12.12
CA GLY A 88 2.95 1.11 13.26
C GLY A 88 3.69 2.47 13.24
N ASP A 89 4.25 2.84 12.09
CA ASP A 89 4.90 4.15 11.89
C ASP A 89 3.90 5.31 12.06
N LEU A 90 2.69 5.18 11.50
CA LEU A 90 1.62 6.17 11.67
C LEU A 90 1.29 6.40 13.14
N MET A 91 1.06 5.34 13.92
CA MET A 91 0.73 5.46 15.34
C MET A 91 1.81 6.19 16.12
N GLN A 92 3.08 5.90 15.84
CA GLN A 92 4.22 6.59 16.45
C GLN A 92 4.27 8.09 16.07
N ARG A 93 4.00 8.42 14.81
CA ARG A 93 4.00 9.82 14.35
C ARG A 93 2.82 10.60 14.92
N LEU A 94 1.62 10.02 14.96
CA LEU A 94 0.42 10.69 15.47
C LEU A 94 0.55 11.11 16.94
N GLN A 95 1.26 10.34 17.77
CA GLN A 95 1.53 10.73 19.17
C GLN A 95 2.31 12.04 19.30
N ARG A 96 3.08 12.42 18.27
CA ARG A 96 3.92 13.62 18.25
C ARG A 96 3.23 14.81 17.58
N VAL A 97 2.05 14.62 16.99
CA VAL A 97 1.34 15.67 16.26
C VAL A 97 0.21 16.25 17.12
N PRO A 98 0.31 17.50 17.59
CA PRO A 98 -0.75 18.13 18.34
C PRO A 98 -1.99 18.30 17.46
N GLN A 99 -3.17 18.12 18.07
CA GLN A 99 -4.47 18.26 17.42
C GLN A 99 -4.65 17.38 16.16
N ALA A 100 -4.02 16.20 16.12
CA ALA A 100 -4.02 15.33 14.95
C ALA A 100 -5.41 15.03 14.37
N ARG A 101 -6.42 14.82 15.23
CA ARG A 101 -7.81 14.59 14.81
C ARG A 101 -8.40 15.79 14.06
N ALA A 102 -8.18 17.00 14.56
CA ALA A 102 -8.67 18.22 13.91
C ALA A 102 -7.98 18.45 12.56
N LYS A 103 -6.65 18.25 12.51
CA LYS A 103 -5.86 18.34 11.27
C LYS A 103 -6.30 17.32 10.22
N LEU A 104 -6.56 16.07 10.62
CA LEU A 104 -7.09 15.04 9.72
C LEU A 104 -8.46 15.43 9.15
N LEU A 105 -9.38 15.94 10.00
CA LEU A 105 -10.69 16.41 9.54
C LEU A 105 -10.58 17.58 8.56
N LEU A 106 -9.67 18.52 8.82
CA LEU A 106 -9.42 19.64 7.91
C LEU A 106 -8.92 19.14 6.55
N VAL A 107 -7.93 18.25 6.52
CA VAL A 107 -7.39 17.69 5.28
C VAL A 107 -8.45 16.92 4.49
N ARG A 108 -9.34 16.16 5.15
CA ARG A 108 -10.47 15.52 4.45
C ARG A 108 -11.37 16.55 3.77
N ARG A 109 -11.73 17.62 4.47
CA ARG A 109 -12.56 18.70 3.89
C ARG A 109 -11.86 19.39 2.72
N GLN A 110 -10.55 19.62 2.81
CA GLN A 110 -9.76 20.18 1.72
C GLN A 110 -9.72 19.26 0.49
N LEU A 111 -9.52 17.95 0.69
CA LEU A 111 -9.51 16.97 -0.40
C LEU A 111 -10.88 16.85 -1.08
N LEU A 112 -11.97 17.10 -0.35
CA LEU A 112 -13.33 17.18 -0.88
C LEU A 112 -13.66 18.53 -1.54
N GLY A 113 -12.74 19.49 -1.55
CA GLY A 113 -12.96 20.84 -2.09
C GLY A 113 -13.89 21.71 -1.25
N LEU A 114 -14.21 21.31 0.00
CA LEU A 114 -15.12 22.04 0.90
C LEU A 114 -14.44 23.23 1.58
N VAL A 115 -13.11 23.23 1.67
CA VAL A 115 -12.30 24.27 2.31
C VAL A 115 -11.08 24.52 1.42
N PRO A 116 -10.64 25.79 1.25
CA PRO A 116 -9.43 26.10 0.50
C PRO A 116 -8.18 25.41 1.09
N GLY A 117 -7.22 25.13 0.21
CA GLY A 117 -5.95 24.50 0.57
C GLY A 117 -5.03 25.48 1.30
N GLU A 118 -5.23 25.63 2.60
CA GLU A 118 -4.29 26.34 3.46
C GLU A 118 -3.02 25.50 3.73
N GLN A 119 -1.86 26.17 3.80
CA GLN A 119 -0.63 25.51 4.23
C GLN A 119 -0.76 25.12 5.70
N MET A 120 -0.61 23.83 5.98
CA MET A 120 -0.69 23.26 7.31
C MET A 120 0.50 22.32 7.52
N ASP A 121 1.04 22.32 8.73
CA ASP A 121 2.05 21.34 9.12
C ASP A 121 1.51 19.93 8.98
N HIS A 122 2.35 19.02 8.46
CA HIS A 122 2.02 17.61 8.27
C HIS A 122 0.90 17.33 7.25
N THR A 123 0.60 18.26 6.32
CA THR A 123 -0.39 18.00 5.25
C THR A 123 -0.09 16.74 4.45
N VAL A 124 1.18 16.45 4.15
CA VAL A 124 1.59 15.22 3.42
C VAL A 124 1.20 13.96 4.20
N LEU A 125 1.52 13.92 5.50
CA LEU A 125 1.16 12.82 6.40
C LEU A 125 -0.34 12.58 6.39
N PHE A 126 -1.15 13.62 6.65
CA PHE A 126 -2.60 13.46 6.74
C PHE A 126 -3.26 13.13 5.40
N LYS A 127 -2.74 13.62 4.27
CA LYS A 127 -3.17 13.16 2.95
C LYS A 127 -2.85 11.68 2.74
N GLY A 128 -1.67 11.23 3.17
CA GLY A 128 -1.30 9.82 3.19
C GLY A 128 -2.25 8.96 4.04
N VAL A 129 -2.63 9.43 5.22
CA VAL A 129 -3.60 8.74 6.11
C VAL A 129 -4.95 8.57 5.43
N VAL A 130 -5.47 9.62 4.79
CA VAL A 130 -6.76 9.54 4.08
C VAL A 130 -6.69 8.51 2.95
N VAL A 131 -5.62 8.52 2.14
CA VAL A 131 -5.46 7.55 1.05
C VAL A 131 -5.32 6.12 1.59
N LEU A 132 -4.54 5.93 2.65
CA LEU A 132 -4.35 4.63 3.30
C LEU A 132 -5.67 4.05 3.81
N GLU A 133 -6.51 4.87 4.46
CA GLU A 133 -7.82 4.45 4.95
C GLU A 133 -8.75 4.02 3.80
N GLU A 134 -8.87 4.83 2.76
CA GLU A 134 -9.73 4.50 1.62
C GLU A 134 -9.24 3.25 0.88
N PHE A 135 -7.91 3.10 0.73
CA PHE A 135 -7.32 1.90 0.15
C PHE A 135 -7.61 0.65 0.98
N CYS A 136 -7.48 0.70 2.32
CA CYS A 136 -7.82 -0.44 3.17
C CYS A 136 -9.30 -0.84 3.05
N LYS A 137 -10.22 0.13 2.90
CA LYS A 137 -11.64 -0.15 2.65
C LYS A 137 -11.84 -0.85 1.31
N GLU A 138 -11.15 -0.40 0.26
CA GLU A 138 -11.20 -1.01 -1.06
C GLU A 138 -10.65 -2.45 -1.04
N LEU A 139 -9.51 -2.69 -0.39
CA LEU A 139 -8.96 -4.03 -0.23
C LEU A 139 -9.91 -4.96 0.53
N ALA A 140 -10.53 -4.47 1.60
CA ALA A 140 -11.51 -5.26 2.36
C ALA A 140 -12.73 -5.62 1.50
N ALA A 141 -13.21 -4.70 0.67
CA ALA A 141 -14.29 -4.98 -0.28
C ALA A 141 -13.88 -6.03 -1.32
N ILE A 142 -12.66 -5.95 -1.87
CA ILE A 142 -12.13 -6.93 -2.82
C ILE A 142 -12.02 -8.32 -2.18
N ALA A 143 -11.54 -8.38 -0.93
CA ALA A 143 -11.38 -9.63 -0.19
C ALA A 143 -12.72 -10.29 0.21
N LEU A 144 -13.79 -9.51 0.39
CA LEU A 144 -15.11 -10.04 0.76
C LEU A 144 -15.87 -10.66 -0.42
N VAL A 145 -15.63 -10.16 -1.64
CA VAL A 145 -16.37 -10.57 -2.85
C VAL A 145 -15.77 -11.83 -3.50
N LYS A 146 -14.60 -12.27 -3.07
CA LYS A 146 -13.91 -13.47 -3.57
C LYS A 146 -13.99 -14.59 -2.54
#